data_AF-A0A0L8FUH8-F1
#
_entry.id   AF-A0A0L8FUH8-F1
#
_cell.length_a   1.000
_cell.length_b   1.000
_cell.length_c   1.000
_cell.angle_alpha   90.00
_cell.angle_beta   90.00
_cell.angle_gamma   90.00
#
_symmetry.space_group_name_H-M   'P 1'
#
loop_
_entity.id
_entity.type
_entity.pdbx_description
1 polymer ?
#
loop_
_entity_poly.entity_id
_entity_poly.type
_entity_poly.pdbx_seq_one_letter_code
_entity_poly.pdbx_strand_id
1 'polypeptide(L)'
;GRAGYHVDCYRHFCSMTIIRRAQDKVKKAQISTEDDEGWKQYEAAFVTFCKSIIERRIIQGQEILYLTKLLKLFIKKVKDVEEFEAASYKSSNLKGRLEQSYPALCFIRPSQKYESEIVFIENVGVEDVIQSAVTEIS
;
A
#
# COMPACT_ATOMS: atom_id res chain seq x y z
N GLY A 1 25.84 43.54 -22.54
CA GLY A 1 26.67 42.71 -21.65
C GLY A 1 26.26 41.26 -21.84
N ARG A 2 27.22 40.34 -21.96
CA ARG A 2 26.95 38.92 -22.28
C ARG A 2 26.10 38.27 -21.19
N ALA A 3 24.97 37.68 -21.58
CA ALA A 3 24.20 36.75 -20.76
C ALA A 3 25.01 35.45 -20.61
N GLY A 4 25.93 35.42 -19.65
CA GLY A 4 26.65 34.22 -19.24
C GLY A 4 25.96 33.58 -18.06
N TYR A 5 25.99 32.24 -17.98
CA TYR A 5 25.56 31.50 -16.80
C TYR A 5 26.35 31.97 -15.57
N HIS A 6 25.65 32.24 -14.46
CA HIS A 6 26.32 32.55 -13.19
C HIS A 6 27.19 31.36 -12.78
N VAL A 7 28.41 31.64 -12.32
CA VAL A 7 29.40 30.64 -11.93
C VAL A 7 28.84 29.69 -10.87
N ASP A 8 28.02 30.20 -9.94
CA ASP A 8 27.37 29.40 -8.91
C ASP A 8 26.32 28.44 -9.46
N CYS A 9 25.56 28.85 -10.49
CA CYS A 9 24.61 27.98 -11.18
C CYS A 9 25.34 26.84 -11.90
N TYR A 10 26.47 27.14 -12.54
CA TYR A 10 27.30 26.12 -13.18
C TYR A 10 27.92 25.15 -12.16
N ARG A 11 28.41 25.65 -11.02
CA ARG A 11 28.96 24.83 -9.93
C ARG A 11 27.91 23.92 -9.30
N HIS A 12 26.69 24.40 -9.14
CA HIS A 12 25.57 23.60 -8.64
C HIS A 12 25.19 22.49 -9.66
N PHE A 13 25.09 22.85 -10.94
CA PHE A 13 24.79 21.90 -12.00
C PHE A 13 25.86 20.80 -12.13
N CYS A 14 27.14 21.16 -12.02
CA CYS A 14 28.27 20.22 -12.04
C CYS A 14 28.57 19.56 -10.68
N SER A 15 27.72 19.75 -9.67
CA SER A 15 27.95 19.17 -8.35
C SER A 15 27.89 17.65 -8.42
N MET A 16 29.03 17.00 -8.20
CA MET A 16 29.15 15.53 -8.19
C MET A 16 28.19 14.86 -7.21
N THR A 17 27.80 15.54 -6.12
CA THR A 17 26.84 14.98 -5.15
C THR A 17 25.42 14.99 -5.70
N ILE A 18 25.04 15.98 -6.50
CA ILE A 18 23.73 16.06 -7.15
C ILE A 18 23.64 15.03 -8.27
N ILE A 19 24.70 14.93 -9.08
CA ILE A 19 24.79 13.93 -10.16
C ILE A 19 24.73 12.51 -9.57
N ARG A 20 25.50 12.21 -8.52
CA ARG A 20 25.46 10.90 -7.84
C ARG A 20 24.10 10.59 -7.24
N ARG A 21 23.46 11.53 -6.55
CA ARG A 21 22.11 11.34 -5.99
C ARG A 21 21.06 11.08 -7.08
N ALA A 22 21.17 11.73 -8.23
CA ALA A 22 20.30 11.48 -9.36
C ALA A 22 20.54 10.06 -9.94
N GLN A 23 21.80 9.65 -10.10
CA GLN A 23 22.16 8.30 -10.54
C GLN A 23 21.68 7.22 -9.56
N ASP A 24 21.80 7.46 -8.25
CA ASP A 24 21.34 6.52 -7.22
C ASP A 24 19.80 6.37 -7.23
N LYS A 25 19.07 7.45 -7.53
CA LYS A 25 17.61 7.37 -7.72
C LYS A 25 17.24 6.53 -8.93
N VAL A 26 17.94 6.71 -10.05
CA VAL A 26 17.72 5.91 -11.27
C VAL A 26 18.07 4.44 -11.03
N LYS A 27 19.20 4.15 -10.38
CA LYS A 27 19.59 2.79 -10.00
C LYS A 27 18.56 2.14 -9.07
N LYS A 28 18.07 2.86 -8.06
CA LYS A 28 16.99 2.35 -7.18
C LYS A 28 15.70 2.07 -7.93
N ALA A 29 15.33 2.93 -8.88
CA ALA A 29 14.15 2.73 -9.72
C ALA A 29 14.29 1.51 -10.66
N GLN A 30 15.50 1.23 -11.15
CA GLN A 30 15.80 0.05 -11.96
C GLN A 30 15.88 -1.24 -11.14
N ILE A 31 16.39 -1.19 -9.91
CA ILE A 31 16.40 -2.35 -9.00
C ILE A 31 14.96 -2.73 -8.58
N SER A 32 14.07 -1.76 -8.43
CA SER A 32 12.66 -2.05 -8.09
C SER A 32 11.88 -2.81 -9.16
N THR A 33 12.35 -2.89 -10.40
CA THR A 33 11.65 -3.65 -11.46
C THR A 33 12.09 -5.12 -11.56
N GLU A 34 13.23 -5.51 -11.01
CA GLU A 34 13.73 -6.90 -11.07
C GLU A 34 13.26 -7.77 -9.87
N ASP A 35 12.80 -7.15 -8.78
CA ASP A 35 12.17 -7.81 -7.61
C ASP A 35 10.65 -8.01 -7.76
N ASP A 36 10.07 -7.69 -8.92
CA ASP A 36 8.62 -7.64 -9.14
C ASP A 36 7.97 -9.00 -9.41
N GLU A 37 8.64 -10.12 -9.11
CA GLU A 37 8.06 -11.46 -9.24
C GLU A 37 8.04 -12.26 -7.92
N GLY A 38 8.72 -11.77 -6.89
CA GLY A 38 8.74 -12.40 -5.57
C GLY A 38 7.40 -12.36 -4.82
N TRP A 39 6.38 -11.67 -5.34
CA TRP A 39 5.05 -11.64 -4.74
C TRP A 39 4.09 -12.71 -5.28
N LYS A 40 4.41 -13.33 -6.42
CA LYS A 40 3.61 -14.42 -7.01
C LYS A 40 3.51 -15.63 -6.08
N GLN A 41 4.58 -15.90 -5.32
CA GLN A 41 4.61 -16.99 -4.35
C GLN A 41 3.62 -16.83 -3.18
N TYR A 42 3.03 -15.64 -2.99
CA TYR A 42 2.08 -15.38 -1.91
C TYR A 42 0.64 -15.24 -2.42
N GLU A 43 0.34 -15.67 -3.65
CA GLU A 43 -0.98 -15.49 -4.25
C GLU A 43 -2.09 -16.20 -3.47
N ALA A 44 -1.90 -17.47 -3.11
CA ALA A 44 -2.92 -18.23 -2.40
C ALA A 44 -3.20 -17.66 -0.99
N ALA A 45 -2.14 -17.30 -0.27
CA ALA A 45 -2.24 -16.58 1.00
C ALA A 45 -2.95 -15.22 0.84
N PHE A 46 -2.68 -14.49 -0.25
CA PHE A 46 -3.31 -13.19 -0.53
C PHE A 46 -4.80 -13.32 -0.79
N VAL A 47 -5.23 -14.26 -1.63
CA VAL A 47 -6.67 -14.49 -1.90
C VAL A 47 -7.40 -14.84 -0.60
N THR A 48 -6.80 -15.70 0.23
CA THR A 48 -7.39 -16.11 1.51
C THR A 48 -7.42 -14.94 2.51
N PHE A 49 -6.37 -14.13 2.55
CA PHE A 49 -6.29 -12.91 3.35
C PHE A 49 -7.37 -11.91 2.95
N CYS A 50 -7.57 -11.69 1.65
CA CYS A 50 -8.56 -10.75 1.14
C CYS A 50 -9.98 -11.14 1.54
N LYS A 51 -10.36 -12.42 1.34
CA LYS A 51 -11.68 -12.93 1.76
C LYS A 51 -11.91 -12.84 3.26
N SER A 52 -10.88 -13.09 4.07
CA SER A 52 -11.03 -13.19 5.52
C SER A 52 -10.93 -11.84 6.24
N ILE A 53 -10.12 -10.92 5.73
CA ILE A 53 -9.83 -9.63 6.37
C ILE A 53 -10.47 -8.48 5.60
N ILE A 54 -10.18 -8.36 4.30
CA ILE A 54 -10.65 -7.22 3.51
C ILE A 54 -12.17 -7.27 3.36
N GLU A 55 -12.70 -8.36 2.82
CA GLU A 55 -14.14 -8.51 2.56
C GLU A 55 -14.95 -8.56 3.87
N ARG A 56 -14.59 -9.45 4.81
CA ARG A 56 -15.37 -9.61 6.04
C ARG A 56 -15.22 -8.46 7.03
N ARG A 57 -14.02 -7.89 7.20
CA ARG A 57 -13.78 -6.92 8.27
C ARG A 57 -13.87 -5.48 7.77
N ILE A 58 -13.23 -5.17 6.66
CA ILE A 58 -13.20 -3.79 6.15
C ILE A 58 -14.47 -3.48 5.37
N ILE A 59 -14.84 -4.33 4.41
CA ILE A 59 -15.99 -4.06 3.52
C ILE A 59 -17.31 -4.32 4.24
N GLN A 60 -17.53 -5.54 4.73
CA GLN A 60 -18.78 -5.91 5.43
C GLN A 60 -18.82 -5.35 6.86
N GLY A 61 -17.71 -5.49 7.60
CA GLY A 61 -17.62 -5.04 8.98
C GLY A 61 -17.34 -3.54 9.15
N GLN A 62 -17.08 -2.81 8.06
CA GLN A 62 -16.79 -1.37 8.09
C GLN A 62 -15.65 -0.98 9.05
N GLU A 63 -14.70 -1.90 9.27
CA GLU A 63 -13.59 -1.70 10.20
C GLU A 63 -12.49 -0.85 9.55
N ILE A 64 -12.00 0.15 10.30
CA ILE A 64 -10.85 0.96 9.91
C ILE A 64 -9.58 0.34 10.48
N LEU A 65 -8.63 -0.01 9.60
CA LEU A 65 -7.39 -0.68 9.98
C LEU A 65 -6.17 0.06 9.46
N TYR A 66 -5.12 0.16 10.29
CA TYR A 66 -3.81 0.62 9.82
C TYR A 66 -3.19 -0.39 8.84
N LEU A 67 -2.56 0.12 7.79
CA LEU A 67 -1.85 -0.68 6.78
C LEU A 67 -0.76 -1.57 7.41
N THR A 68 -0.10 -1.10 8.48
CA THR A 68 0.86 -1.93 9.23
C THR A 68 0.21 -3.08 9.97
N LYS A 69 -1.02 -2.90 10.48
CA LYS A 69 -1.80 -4.00 11.08
C LYS A 69 -2.23 -4.99 10.00
N LEU A 70 -2.64 -4.52 8.83
CA LEU A 70 -2.95 -5.38 7.68
C LEU A 70 -1.72 -6.18 7.22
N LEU A 71 -0.55 -5.54 7.13
CA LEU A 71 0.69 -6.24 6.80
C LEU A 71 1.02 -7.34 7.81
N LYS A 72 0.90 -7.08 9.12
CA LYS A 72 1.12 -8.10 10.15
C LYS A 72 0.13 -9.27 10.03
N LEU A 73 -1.14 -8.97 9.77
CA LEU A 73 -2.16 -10.00 9.54
C LEU A 73 -1.87 -10.82 8.29
N PHE A 74 -1.40 -10.18 7.22
CA PHE A 74 -1.01 -10.85 5.99
C PHE A 74 0.20 -11.77 6.21
N ILE A 75 1.28 -11.28 6.83
CA ILE A 75 2.47 -12.10 7.13
C ILE A 75 2.09 -13.31 8.00
N LYS A 76 1.22 -13.11 9.00
CA LYS A 76 0.67 -14.20 9.79
C LYS A 76 -0.07 -15.21 8.92
N LYS A 77 -0.91 -14.73 8.00
CA LYS A 77 -1.69 -15.59 7.11
C LYS A 77 -0.82 -16.38 6.12
N VAL A 78 0.25 -15.76 5.61
CA VAL A 78 1.24 -16.45 4.77
C VAL A 78 1.89 -17.58 5.56
N LYS A 79 2.31 -17.32 6.80
CA LYS A 79 2.87 -18.36 7.67
C LYS A 79 1.90 -19.52 7.92
N ASP A 80 0.60 -19.22 8.08
CA ASP A 80 -0.44 -20.23 8.33
C ASP A 80 -0.78 -21.09 7.08
N VAL A 81 -0.61 -20.55 5.87
CA VAL A 81 -1.02 -21.22 4.61
C VAL A 81 0.15 -21.85 3.88
N GLU A 82 1.27 -21.15 3.80
CA GLU A 82 2.43 -21.53 2.99
C GLU A 82 3.56 -22.15 3.82
N GLU A 83 3.45 -22.15 5.16
CA GLU A 83 4.48 -22.60 6.10
C GLU A 83 5.84 -21.83 6.02
N PHE A 84 5.94 -20.80 5.18
CA PHE A 84 7.12 -19.93 5.04
C PHE A 84 6.89 -18.52 5.61
N GLU A 85 7.97 -17.88 6.06
CA GLU A 85 7.90 -16.54 6.65
C GLU A 85 8.12 -15.45 5.59
N ALA A 86 7.14 -14.55 5.44
CA ALA A 86 7.20 -13.41 4.52
C ALA A 86 7.72 -12.13 5.21
N ALA A 87 8.73 -12.23 6.07
CA ALA A 87 9.25 -11.10 6.86
C ALA A 87 9.82 -9.96 5.98
N SER A 88 10.28 -10.28 4.77
CA SER A 88 10.78 -9.28 3.80
C SER A 88 9.66 -8.57 3.02
N TYR A 89 8.39 -8.97 3.21
CA TYR A 89 7.27 -8.42 2.45
C TYR A 89 6.98 -6.97 2.85
N LYS A 90 6.96 -6.07 1.86
CA LYS A 90 6.82 -4.62 2.09
C LYS A 90 5.34 -4.21 2.09
N SER A 91 5.01 -3.24 2.94
CA SER A 91 3.68 -2.63 2.98
C SER A 91 3.28 -1.96 1.66
N SER A 92 4.25 -1.42 0.91
CA SER A 92 4.02 -0.84 -0.42
C SER A 92 3.44 -1.85 -1.41
N ASN A 93 3.92 -3.10 -1.37
CA ASN A 93 3.47 -4.16 -2.26
C ASN A 93 2.06 -4.62 -1.88
N LEU A 94 1.80 -4.76 -0.57
CA LEU A 94 0.46 -5.07 -0.08
C LEU A 94 -0.54 -4.00 -0.51
N LYS A 95 -0.18 -2.72 -0.32
CA LYS A 95 -1.00 -1.58 -0.73
C LYS A 95 -1.30 -1.62 -2.23
N GLY A 96 -0.27 -1.71 -3.07
CA GLY A 96 -0.46 -1.73 -4.53
C GLY A 96 -1.38 -2.87 -4.99
N ARG A 97 -1.24 -4.06 -4.39
CA ARG A 97 -2.14 -5.20 -4.69
C ARG A 97 -3.58 -4.94 -4.24
N LEU A 98 -3.76 -4.34 -3.06
CA LEU A 98 -5.09 -4.02 -2.53
C LEU A 98 -5.76 -2.92 -3.36
N GLU A 99 -5.03 -1.90 -3.79
CA GLU A 99 -5.54 -0.85 -4.69
C GLU A 99 -5.96 -1.44 -6.05
N GLN A 100 -5.20 -2.41 -6.58
CA GLN A 100 -5.55 -3.10 -7.83
C GLN A 100 -6.78 -4.01 -7.68
N SER A 101 -6.89 -4.73 -6.56
CA SER A 101 -7.96 -5.72 -6.34
C SER A 101 -9.25 -5.09 -5.82
N TYR A 102 -9.15 -3.99 -5.07
CA TYR A 102 -10.25 -3.32 -4.39
C TYR A 102 -10.11 -1.79 -4.54
N PRO A 103 -10.47 -1.24 -5.72
CA PRO A 103 -10.34 0.19 -5.99
C PRO A 103 -11.23 1.08 -5.10
N ALA A 104 -12.23 0.49 -4.44
CA ALA A 104 -13.08 1.17 -3.47
C ALA A 104 -12.40 1.36 -2.09
N LEU A 105 -11.25 0.72 -1.84
CA LEU A 105 -10.51 0.94 -0.60
C LEU A 105 -9.82 2.30 -0.61
N CYS A 106 -10.03 3.04 0.46
CA CYS A 106 -9.40 4.31 0.73
C CYS A 106 -8.16 4.10 1.60
N PHE A 107 -7.07 4.75 1.21
CA PHE A 107 -5.80 4.77 1.96
C PHE A 107 -5.50 6.21 2.33
N ILE A 108 -5.68 6.58 3.60
CA ILE A 108 -5.43 7.95 4.07
C ILE A 108 -4.23 7.95 5.00
N ARG A 109 -3.30 8.88 4.78
CA ARG A 109 -2.21 9.12 5.71
C ARG A 109 -2.70 10.04 6.84
N PRO A 110 -2.67 9.61 8.11
CA PRO A 110 -3.02 10.48 9.23
C PRO A 110 -2.06 11.67 9.33
N SER A 111 -2.54 12.77 9.90
CA SER A 111 -1.79 14.04 10.06
C SER A 111 -0.53 13.89 10.92
N GLN A 112 -0.50 12.89 11.81
CA GLN A 112 0.70 12.56 12.58
C GLN A 112 1.75 11.88 11.71
N LYS A 113 2.93 12.49 11.60
CA LYS A 113 4.01 12.09 10.66
C LYS A 113 4.47 10.62 10.78
N TYR A 114 4.25 9.97 11.93
CA TYR A 114 4.78 8.63 12.24
C TYR A 114 3.77 7.50 12.12
N GLU A 115 2.50 7.80 11.84
CA GLU A 115 1.47 6.79 11.74
C GLU A 115 1.36 6.23 10.31
N SER A 116 1.02 4.95 10.23
CA SER A 116 0.82 4.26 8.95
C SER A 116 -0.50 4.70 8.33
N GLU A 117 -0.66 4.51 7.01
CA GLU A 117 -1.93 4.80 6.34
C GLU A 117 -3.07 3.99 6.99
N ILE A 118 -4.21 4.63 7.20
CA ILE A 118 -5.46 3.96 7.58
C ILE A 118 -6.17 3.48 6.31
N VAL A 119 -6.75 2.30 6.38
CA VAL A 119 -7.43 1.60 5.29
C VAL A 119 -8.88 1.36 5.70
N PHE A 120 -9.80 1.82 4.86
CA PHE A 120 -11.25 1.70 5.06
C PHE A 120 -11.96 1.76 3.71
N ILE A 121 -13.25 1.48 3.68
CA ILE A 121 -14.09 1.74 2.50
C ILE A 121 -14.88 3.02 2.73
N GLU A 122 -14.83 3.97 1.80
CA GLU A 122 -15.67 5.16 1.88
C GLU A 122 -17.11 4.73 1.57
N ASN A 123 -17.97 4.75 2.59
CA ASN A 123 -19.38 4.44 2.42
C ASN A 123 -19.99 5.44 1.43
N VAL A 124 -20.32 4.95 0.23
CA VAL A 124 -21.38 5.56 -0.57
C VAL A 124 -22.69 5.17 0.12
N GLY A 125 -23.00 5.85 1.22
CA GLY A 125 -24.14 5.49 2.06
C GLY A 125 -25.45 5.77 1.35
N VAL A 126 -26.29 4.74 1.18
CA VAL A 126 -27.75 4.81 1.44
C VAL A 126 -28.39 3.44 1.76
N GLU A 127 -27.75 2.30 1.50
CA GLU A 127 -28.52 1.03 1.37
C GLU A 127 -28.46 0.07 2.58
N ASP A 128 -27.45 0.15 3.45
CA ASP A 128 -27.31 -0.79 4.58
C ASP A 128 -28.24 -0.52 5.78
N VAL A 129 -29.02 0.57 5.76
CA VAL A 129 -30.03 0.83 6.82
C VAL A 129 -31.32 0.03 6.57
N ILE A 130 -31.54 -0.51 5.36
CA ILE A 130 -32.86 -1.05 4.98
C ILE A 130 -33.03 -2.53 5.33
N GLN A 131 -31.96 -3.32 5.44
CA GLN A 131 -32.10 -4.77 5.62
C GLN A 131 -32.26 -5.24 7.08
N SER A 132 -31.95 -4.40 8.07
CA SER A 132 -32.14 -4.78 9.48
C SER A 132 -33.55 -4.49 10.03
N ALA A 133 -34.41 -3.81 9.28
CA ALA A 133 -35.76 -3.44 9.72
C ALA A 133 -36.88 -4.32 9.13
N VAL A 134 -36.59 -5.22 8.20
CA VAL A 134 -37.62 -5.99 7.46
C VAL A 134 -37.79 -7.42 7.98
N THR A 135 -36.94 -7.90 8.90
CA THR A 135 -37.05 -9.26 9.47
C THR A 135 -37.81 -9.36 10.80
N GLU A 136 -38.44 -8.29 11.29
CA GLU A 136 -39.33 -8.36 12.46
C GLU A 136 -40.83 -8.28 12.09
N ILE A 137 -41.18 -8.34 10.80
CA ILE A 137 -42.57 -8.44 10.35
C ILE A 137 -42.67 -9.48 9.22
N SER A 138 -42.57 -10.76 9.57
CA SER A 138 -43.14 -11.87 8.79
C SER A 138 -43.36 -13.08 9.69
#